data_AF-A0A3C1I4E4-F1
#
_entry.id   AF-A0A3C1I4E4-F1
#
_cell.length_a   1.000
_cell.length_b   1.000
_cell.length_c   1.000
_cell.angle_alpha   90.00
_cell.angle_beta   90.00
_cell.angle_gamma   90.00
#
_symmetry.space_group_name_H-M   'P 1'
#
loop_
_entity.id
_entity.type
_entity.pdbx_description
1 polymer ?
#
loop_
_entity_poly.entity_id
_entity_poly.type
_entity_poly.pdbx_seq_one_letter_code
_entity_poly.pdbx_strand_id
1 'polypeptide(L)'
;MTKALQEWGYKLIPSSYGELHGKNRYYRVFYGTVHWHTADPNNIHRACTVFVQYGENGNFEEARRNKEIKESYPCHILEQDFSAVTKAMLELRKEFE
;
A
#
# COMPACT_ATOMS: atom_id res chain seq x y z
N MET A 1 -13.96 15.81 -4.41
CA MET A 1 -13.51 14.87 -3.37
C MET A 1 -12.00 14.84 -3.38
N THR A 2 -11.35 15.43 -2.38
CA THR A 2 -9.91 15.25 -2.17
C THR A 2 -9.66 13.76 -1.96
N LYS A 3 -8.87 13.13 -2.84
CA LYS A 3 -8.55 11.72 -2.71
C LYS A 3 -7.73 11.57 -1.42
N ALA A 4 -8.23 10.78 -0.47
CA ALA A 4 -7.56 10.53 0.81
C ALA A 4 -6.19 9.85 0.66
N LEU A 5 -5.89 9.31 -0.52
CA LEU A 5 -4.63 8.66 -0.89
C LEU A 5 -4.22 9.14 -2.28
N GLN A 6 -2.95 9.47 -2.46
CA GLN A 6 -2.36 9.72 -3.78
C GLN A 6 -1.06 8.93 -3.92
N GLU A 7 -1.05 7.95 -4.82
CA GLU A 7 0.11 7.13 -5.15
C GLU A 7 1.03 7.79 -6.17
N TRP A 8 2.30 7.97 -5.79
CA TRP A 8 3.36 8.43 -6.68
C TRP A 8 4.22 7.25 -7.16
N GLY A 9 4.44 6.27 -6.29
CA GLY A 9 5.12 5.03 -6.63
C GLY A 9 4.68 3.88 -5.72
N TYR A 10 4.86 2.65 -6.22
CA TYR A 10 4.52 1.44 -5.48
C TYR A 10 5.46 0.28 -5.79
N LYS A 11 5.46 -0.70 -4.88
CA LYS A 11 6.03 -2.04 -5.08
C LYS A 11 5.03 -3.08 -4.59
N LEU A 12 4.85 -4.15 -5.36
CA LEU A 12 4.11 -5.34 -4.93
C LEU A 12 5.11 -6.38 -4.42
N ILE A 13 5.02 -6.70 -3.14
CA ILE A 13 5.83 -7.73 -2.50
C ILE A 13 4.92 -8.94 -2.28
N PRO A 14 5.21 -10.12 -2.86
CA PRO A 14 4.39 -11.30 -2.60
C PRO A 14 4.43 -11.61 -1.11
N SER A 15 3.27 -11.92 -0.54
CA SER A 15 3.24 -12.48 0.81
C SER A 15 3.65 -13.94 0.78
N SER A 16 4.40 -14.37 1.79
CA SER A 16 4.68 -15.80 1.98
C SER A 16 3.41 -16.63 2.20
N TYR A 17 2.28 -16.00 2.54
CA TYR A 17 1.00 -16.69 2.75
C TYR A 17 -0.19 -15.95 2.17
N GLY A 18 -1.15 -16.76 1.74
CA GLY A 18 -2.52 -16.31 1.51
C GLY A 18 -2.83 -16.16 0.03
N GLU A 19 -3.90 -16.84 -0.36
CA GLU A 19 -4.63 -16.57 -1.58
C GLU A 19 -6.07 -16.24 -1.20
N LEU A 20 -6.76 -15.47 -2.04
CA LEU A 20 -8.21 -15.29 -1.94
C LEU A 20 -8.81 -15.49 -3.32
N HIS A 21 -9.68 -16.49 -3.45
CA HIS A 21 -10.32 -16.85 -4.72
C HIS A 21 -9.31 -17.10 -5.86
N GLY A 22 -8.21 -17.81 -5.55
CA GLY A 22 -7.15 -18.13 -6.52
C GLY A 22 -6.26 -16.95 -6.93
N LYS A 23 -6.38 -15.80 -6.25
CA LYS A 23 -5.47 -14.67 -6.41
C LYS A 23 -4.47 -14.61 -5.26
N ASN A 24 -3.19 -14.56 -5.61
CA ASN A 24 -2.10 -14.35 -4.66
C ASN A 24 -2.27 -13.04 -3.89
N ARG A 25 -1.85 -13.08 -2.62
CA ARG A 25 -1.77 -11.92 -1.74
C ARG A 25 -0.42 -11.22 -1.88
N TYR A 26 -0.45 -9.91 -1.97
CA TYR A 26 0.71 -9.04 -1.99
C TYR A 26 0.60 -7.97 -0.91
N TYR A 27 1.74 -7.52 -0.42
CA TYR A 27 1.88 -6.22 0.21
C TYR A 27 2.07 -5.18 -0.89
N ARG A 28 1.10 -4.30 -1.06
CA ARG A 28 1.28 -3.07 -1.85
C ARG A 28 1.93 -2.04 -0.96
N VAL A 29 3.23 -1.86 -1.13
CA VAL A 29 3.97 -0.76 -0.49
C VAL A 29 3.83 0.44 -1.41
N PHE A 30 3.18 1.49 -0.92
CA PHE A 30 2.86 2.72 -1.65
C PHE A 30 3.61 3.90 -1.00
N TYR A 31 4.16 4.80 -1.82
CA TYR A 31 4.65 6.11 -1.39
C TYR A 31 3.89 7.26 -2.05
N GLY A 32 3.52 8.26 -1.25
CA GLY A 32 2.86 9.47 -1.70
C GLY A 32 2.13 10.15 -0.54
N THR A 33 0.90 10.62 -0.73
CA THR A 33 0.17 11.36 0.31
C THR A 33 -1.00 10.60 0.92
N VAL A 34 -1.20 10.79 2.23
CA VAL A 34 -2.30 10.23 3.02
C VAL A 34 -3.03 11.32 3.80
N HIS A 35 -4.30 11.06 4.11
CA HIS A 35 -5.13 11.89 5.00
C HIS A 35 -5.25 11.24 6.38
N TRP A 36 -4.58 11.79 7.42
CA TRP A 36 -4.43 11.09 8.73
C TRP A 36 -5.63 11.30 9.68
N HIS A 37 -6.22 12.50 9.72
CA HIS A 37 -7.43 12.79 10.51
C HIS A 37 -8.11 14.06 9.98
N THR A 38 -9.17 14.55 10.63
CA THR A 38 -9.81 15.85 10.34
C THR A 38 -9.38 16.97 11.30
N ALA A 39 -8.73 16.61 12.42
CA ALA A 39 -8.33 17.54 13.49
C ALA A 39 -6.93 18.15 13.29
N ASP A 40 -6.23 17.80 12.23
CA ASP A 40 -4.92 18.35 11.89
C ASP A 40 -5.12 19.53 10.89
N PRO A 41 -4.61 20.74 11.17
CA PRO A 41 -4.72 21.86 10.23
C PRO A 41 -4.17 21.53 8.83
N ASN A 42 -3.18 20.63 8.77
CA ASN A 42 -2.56 20.13 7.55
C ASN A 42 -2.79 18.62 7.44
N ASN A 43 -4.05 18.20 7.30
CA ASN A 43 -4.43 16.79 7.27
C ASN A 43 -3.80 15.93 6.14
N ILE A 44 -2.96 16.49 5.25
CA ILE A 44 -2.30 15.76 4.15
C ILE A 44 -0.81 15.61 4.46
N HIS A 45 -0.34 14.37 4.54
CA HIS A 45 1.05 14.04 4.89
C HIS A 45 1.68 13.12 3.86
N ARG A 46 2.99 13.28 3.63
CA ARG A 46 3.77 12.30 2.86
C ARG A 46 3.99 11.05 3.72
N ALA A 47 3.77 9.86 3.16
CA ALA A 47 3.93 8.61 3.90
C ALA A 47 4.29 7.42 3.00
N CYS A 48 4.99 6.45 3.59
CA CYS A 48 4.96 5.05 3.13
C CYS A 48 3.73 4.38 3.74
N THR A 49 2.86 3.82 2.92
CA THR A 49 1.68 3.09 3.38
C THR A 49 1.70 1.68 2.83
N VAL A 50 1.22 0.71 3.60
CA VAL A 50 1.13 -0.69 3.15
C VAL A 50 -0.32 -1.12 3.16
N PHE A 51 -0.76 -1.63 2.02
CA PHE A 51 -2.04 -2.31 1.89
C PHE A 51 -1.83 -3.78 1.58
N VAL A 52 -2.84 -4.59 1.90
CA VAL A 52 -2.96 -5.89 1.26
C VAL A 52 -3.63 -5.71 -0.10
N GLN A 53 -3.06 -6.34 -1.12
CA GLN A 53 -3.63 -6.43 -2.46
C GLN A 53 -3.78 -7.90 -2.88
N TYR A 54 -4.88 -8.24 -3.55
CA TYR A 54 -5.05 -9.54 -4.19
C TYR A 54 -4.94 -9.42 -5.71
N GLY A 55 -3.96 -10.12 -6.29
CA GLY A 55 -3.58 -9.97 -7.70
C GLY A 55 -2.58 -8.85 -7.96
N GLU A 56 -2.10 -8.76 -9.19
CA GLU A 56 -0.90 -7.98 -9.56
C GLU A 56 -1.20 -6.65 -10.26
N ASN A 57 -2.45 -6.16 -10.18
CA ASN A 57 -2.80 -4.93 -10.86
C ASN A 57 -1.97 -3.74 -10.33
N GLY A 58 -1.14 -3.20 -11.23
CA GLY A 58 -0.26 -2.10 -10.92
C GLY A 58 -0.98 -0.75 -10.81
N ASN A 59 -2.11 -0.58 -11.50
CA ASN A 59 -2.85 0.67 -11.49
C ASN A 59 -3.67 0.80 -10.21
N PHE A 60 -3.28 1.73 -9.33
CA PHE A 60 -3.90 1.92 -8.01
C PHE A 60 -5.42 2.12 -8.08
N GLU A 61 -5.89 3.01 -8.96
CA GLU A 61 -7.31 3.35 -9.05
C GLU A 61 -8.14 2.20 -9.61
N GLU A 62 -7.58 1.44 -10.54
CA GLU A 62 -8.22 0.25 -11.07
C GLU A 62 -8.26 -0.89 -10.04
N ALA A 63 -7.13 -1.19 -9.39
CA ALA A 63 -7.05 -2.20 -8.33
C ALA A 63 -8.00 -1.87 -7.17
N ARG A 64 -8.10 -0.57 -6.82
CA ARG A 64 -9.05 -0.06 -5.83
C ARG A 64 -10.50 -0.26 -6.27
N ARG A 65 -10.85 0.14 -7.50
CA ARG A 65 -12.20 -0.05 -8.07
C ARG A 65 -12.60 -1.52 -8.12
N ASN A 66 -11.65 -2.40 -8.40
CA ASN A 66 -11.84 -3.86 -8.44
C ASN A 66 -11.84 -4.51 -7.04
N LYS A 67 -11.71 -3.72 -5.96
CA LYS A 67 -11.63 -4.19 -4.56
C LYS A 67 -10.49 -5.16 -4.30
N GLU A 68 -9.43 -5.06 -5.09
CA GLU A 68 -8.20 -5.85 -4.96
C GLU A 68 -7.37 -5.34 -3.79
N ILE A 69 -7.34 -4.01 -3.59
CA ILE A 69 -6.70 -3.34 -2.46
C ILE A 69 -7.66 -3.29 -1.27
N LYS A 70 -7.13 -3.58 -0.08
CA LYS A 70 -7.91 -3.62 1.16
C LYS A 70 -7.56 -2.46 2.07
N GLU A 71 -8.44 -1.47 2.09
CA GLU A 71 -8.27 -0.22 2.86
C GLU A 71 -8.86 -0.27 4.27
N SER A 72 -9.79 -1.19 4.53
CA SER A 72 -10.59 -1.19 5.77
C SER A 72 -10.09 -2.13 6.87
N TYR A 73 -8.95 -2.79 6.68
CA TYR A 73 -8.38 -3.69 7.70
C TYR A 73 -6.88 -3.48 7.84
N PRO A 74 -6.31 -3.76 9.03
CA PRO A 74 -4.88 -3.60 9.28
C PRO A 74 -4.04 -4.54 8.41
N CYS A 75 -3.11 -3.98 7.66
CA CYS A 75 -2.10 -4.78 6.96
C CYS A 75 -1.08 -5.30 7.98
N HIS A 76 -1.12 -6.60 8.27
CA HIS A 76 -0.11 -7.26 9.08
C HIS A 76 1.03 -7.73 8.18
N ILE A 77 2.23 -7.19 8.38
CA ILE A 77 3.44 -7.66 7.70
C ILE A 77 3.94 -8.88 8.46
N LEU A 78 4.02 -10.03 7.78
CA LEU A 78 4.52 -11.26 8.40
C LEU A 78 6.03 -11.18 8.64
N GLU A 79 6.51 -11.87 9.68
CA GLU A 79 7.90 -11.81 10.12
C GLU A 79 8.90 -12.16 9.00
N GLN A 80 8.64 -13.23 8.27
CA GLN A 80 9.47 -13.68 7.14
C GLN A 80 9.44 -12.72 5.93
N ASP A 81 8.38 -11.90 5.81
CA ASP A 81 8.23 -10.94 4.71
C ASP A 81 8.76 -9.54 5.11
N PHE A 82 9.02 -9.32 6.41
CA PHE A 82 9.29 -8.01 6.99
C PHE A 82 10.49 -7.31 6.35
N SER A 83 11.57 -8.04 6.10
CA SER A 83 12.78 -7.51 5.45
C SER A 83 12.50 -7.02 4.03
N ALA A 84 11.75 -7.78 3.24
CA ALA A 84 11.40 -7.42 1.86
C ALA A 84 10.48 -6.19 1.81
N VAL A 85 9.47 -6.14 2.68
CA VAL A 85 8.55 -5.00 2.76
C VAL A 85 9.28 -3.73 3.23
N THR A 86 10.12 -3.83 4.25
CA THR A 86 10.89 -2.68 4.76
C THR A 86 11.88 -2.16 3.72
N LYS A 87 12.57 -3.07 3.02
CA LYS A 87 13.45 -2.69 1.90
C LYS A 87 12.68 -1.92 0.83
N ALA A 88 11.49 -2.38 0.44
CA ALA A 88 10.65 -1.70 -0.54
C ALA A 88 10.24 -0.30 -0.08
N MET A 89 9.92 -0.12 1.21
CA MET A 89 9.63 1.21 1.77
C MET A 89 10.83 2.15 1.65
N LEU A 90 12.03 1.68 2.01
CA LEU A 90 13.25 2.49 1.96
C LEU A 90 13.62 2.89 0.53
N GLU A 91 13.48 1.97 -0.42
CA GLU A 91 13.72 2.23 -1.84
C GLU A 91 12.75 3.29 -2.38
N LEU A 92 11.45 3.15 -2.11
CA LEU A 92 10.44 4.12 -2.56
C LEU A 92 10.63 5.48 -1.89
N ARG A 93 10.91 5.52 -0.58
CA ARG A 93 11.20 6.77 0.12
C ARG A 93 12.35 7.52 -0.56
N LYS A 94 13.46 6.83 -0.85
CA LYS A 94 14.64 7.40 -1.51
C LYS A 94 14.37 7.90 -2.92
N GLU A 95 13.47 7.24 -3.66
CA GLU A 95 13.11 7.62 -5.04
C GLU A 95 12.37 8.96 -5.11
N PHE A 96 11.61 9.30 -4.08
CA PHE A 96 10.73 10.47 -4.06
C PHE A 96 11.12 11.53 -3.01
N GLU A 97 12.19 11.33 -2.25
CA GLU A 97 12.84 12.35 -1.40
C GLU A 97 13.67 13.33 -2.24
#